data_AF-A0A4Y2NVK4-F1
#
_entry.id   AF-A0A4Y2NVK4-F1
#
_cell.length_a   1.000
_cell.length_b   1.000
_cell.length_c   1.000
_cell.angle_alpha   90.00
_cell.angle_beta   90.00
_cell.angle_gamma   90.00
#
_symmetry.space_group_name_H-M   'P 1'
#
loop_
_entity.id
_entity.type
_entity.pdbx_description
1 polymer ?
#
loop_
_entity_poly.entity_id
_entity_poly.type
_entity_poly.pdbx_seq_one_letter_code
_entity_poly.pdbx_strand_id
1 'polypeptide(L)'
;MRAKKLSYSQRKVKRQQLMSSLRSRKHDSHRNKEKLRDTEAKKILKSCDSYRNEERQRNAEVMKDLRSSDSYRNEEKIRDARAKKILRSCDSYRNEERQRNAEAMKDLRISDSYRNEEKLRDAEAKKILRSSDSYRNEERQRNADAMKNLGISYSYRNDEKLRDVAVKKILRKQDSYREKEIREITRNVGKLCRLKDESIRCPLKGPDFFPPYDNGKYSGPAAPPTMEPNKGWQPPALEISSLGAYHGANRSLYAESPPGTVTTLNAKPKE
;
A
#
# COMPACT_ATOMS: atom_id res chain seq x y z
N MET A 1 -19.56 -80.65 25.00
CA MET A 1 -21.04 -80.51 25.14
C MET A 1 -21.70 -80.71 23.77
N ARG A 2 -22.51 -81.76 23.58
CA ARG A 2 -23.21 -82.06 22.32
C ARG A 2 -24.43 -81.14 22.21
N ALA A 3 -24.50 -80.29 21.19
CA ALA A 3 -25.67 -79.44 20.95
C ALA A 3 -26.93 -80.31 20.77
N LYS A 4 -27.96 -80.09 21.61
CA LYS A 4 -29.24 -80.79 21.52
C LYS A 4 -29.88 -80.46 20.17
N LYS A 5 -30.11 -81.49 19.33
CA LYS A 5 -30.78 -81.33 18.04
C LYS A 5 -32.25 -80.96 18.29
N LEU A 6 -32.70 -79.89 17.65
CA LEU A 6 -34.10 -79.45 17.70
C LEU A 6 -35.02 -80.54 17.14
N SER A 7 -36.13 -80.79 17.83
CA SER A 7 -37.18 -81.68 17.34
C SER A 7 -37.75 -81.16 16.01
N TYR A 8 -38.44 -82.03 15.26
CA TYR A 8 -39.06 -81.64 14.00
C TYR A 8 -40.06 -80.48 14.16
N SER A 9 -40.89 -80.53 15.21
CA SER A 9 -41.84 -79.47 15.54
C SER A 9 -41.13 -78.14 15.83
N GLN A 10 -40.05 -78.18 16.61
CA GLN A 10 -39.24 -76.98 16.90
C GLN A 10 -38.60 -76.39 15.63
N ARG A 11 -38.11 -77.22 14.70
CA ARG A 11 -37.57 -76.75 13.41
C ARG A 11 -38.65 -76.13 12.52
N LYS A 12 -39.84 -76.72 12.48
CA LYS A 12 -40.98 -76.19 11.70
C LYS A 12 -41.40 -74.80 12.19
N VAL A 13 -41.55 -74.62 13.50
CA VAL A 13 -41.88 -73.32 14.11
C VAL A 13 -40.79 -72.29 13.83
N LYS A 14 -39.51 -72.65 14.01
CA LYS A 14 -38.39 -71.74 13.74
C LYS A 14 -38.31 -71.31 12.28
N ARG A 15 -38.58 -72.23 11.34
CA ARG A 15 -38.67 -71.92 9.90
C ARG A 15 -39.84 -70.99 9.60
N GLN A 16 -41.02 -71.21 10.20
CA GLN A 16 -42.17 -70.32 10.04
C GLN A 16 -41.87 -68.90 10.55
N GLN A 17 -41.30 -68.77 11.74
CA GLN A 17 -40.88 -67.48 12.31
C GLN A 17 -39.87 -66.76 11.40
N LEU A 18 -38.89 -67.49 10.86
CA LEU A 18 -37.89 -66.93 9.96
C LEU A 18 -38.52 -66.41 8.65
N MET A 19 -39.44 -67.19 8.06
CA MET A 19 -40.17 -66.77 6.86
C MET A 19 -41.05 -65.55 7.11
N SER A 20 -41.73 -65.49 8.27
CA SER A 20 -42.52 -64.31 8.66
C SER A 20 -41.65 -63.07 8.87
N SER A 21 -40.47 -63.21 9.49
CA SER A 21 -39.52 -62.10 9.65
C SER A 21 -38.99 -61.59 8.30
N LEU A 22 -38.61 -62.49 7.39
CA LEU A 22 -38.15 -62.13 6.06
C LEU A 22 -39.26 -61.44 5.24
N ARG A 23 -40.51 -61.88 5.39
CA ARG A 23 -41.67 -61.26 4.74
C ARG A 23 -41.94 -59.87 5.29
N SER A 24 -41.79 -59.68 6.60
CA SER A 24 -41.95 -58.36 7.24
C SER A 24 -40.86 -57.37 6.83
N ARG A 25 -39.61 -57.80 6.63
CA ARG A 25 -38.51 -56.93 6.15
C ARG A 25 -38.74 -56.35 4.75
N LYS A 26 -39.55 -57.01 3.92
CA LYS A 26 -39.93 -56.52 2.58
C LYS A 26 -41.02 -55.44 2.62
N HIS A 27 -41.65 -55.22 3.77
CA HIS A 27 -42.70 -54.23 3.91
C HIS A 27 -42.11 -52.87 4.30
N ASP A 28 -42.56 -51.79 3.65
CA ASP A 28 -41.99 -50.45 3.83
C ASP A 28 -42.08 -49.97 5.29
N SER A 29 -43.11 -50.38 6.03
CA SER A 29 -43.24 -50.04 7.46
C SER A 29 -42.10 -50.61 8.31
N HIS A 30 -41.59 -51.81 8.01
CA HIS A 30 -40.45 -52.40 8.72
C HIS A 30 -39.16 -51.68 8.34
N ARG A 31 -38.96 -51.41 7.05
CA ARG A 31 -37.78 -50.68 6.53
C ARG A 31 -37.70 -49.26 7.09
N ASN A 32 -38.83 -48.58 7.24
CA ASN A 32 -38.90 -47.25 7.84
C ASN A 32 -38.59 -47.29 9.36
N LYS A 33 -39.12 -48.28 10.08
CA LYS A 33 -38.77 -48.49 11.50
C LYS A 33 -37.29 -48.81 11.69
N GLU A 34 -36.69 -49.57 10.78
CA GLU A 34 -35.25 -49.86 10.78
C GLU A 34 -34.41 -48.61 10.52
N LYS A 35 -34.75 -47.81 9.49
CA LYS A 35 -34.11 -46.52 9.23
C LYS A 35 -34.18 -45.57 10.42
N LEU A 36 -35.33 -45.47 11.10
CA LEU A 36 -35.51 -44.63 12.29
C LEU A 36 -34.61 -45.09 13.44
N ARG A 37 -34.50 -46.40 13.67
CA ARG A 37 -33.58 -46.95 14.67
C ARG A 37 -32.12 -46.68 14.32
N ASP A 38 -31.75 -46.81 13.05
CA ASP A 38 -30.38 -46.52 12.59
C ASP A 38 -30.03 -45.04 12.71
N THR A 39 -30.96 -44.13 12.42
CA THR A 39 -30.72 -42.69 12.59
C THR A 39 -30.62 -42.30 14.06
N GLU A 40 -31.45 -42.87 14.92
CA GLU A 40 -31.42 -42.64 16.36
C GLU A 40 -30.14 -43.21 16.99
N ALA A 41 -29.74 -44.43 16.60
CA ALA A 41 -28.46 -45.01 16.99
C ALA A 41 -27.27 -44.16 16.54
N LYS A 42 -27.27 -43.65 15.30
CA LYS A 42 -26.24 -42.72 14.82
C LYS A 42 -26.23 -41.40 15.58
N LYS A 43 -27.40 -40.89 16.00
CA LYS A 43 -27.52 -39.67 16.78
C LYS A 43 -26.89 -39.84 18.17
N ILE A 44 -27.16 -40.96 18.83
CA ILE A 44 -26.56 -41.33 20.13
C ILE A 44 -25.04 -41.50 19.98
N LEU A 45 -24.60 -42.19 18.92
CA LEU A 45 -23.17 -42.39 18.67
C LEU A 45 -22.46 -41.05 18.44
N LYS A 46 -23.07 -40.13 17.69
CA LYS A 46 -22.57 -38.77 17.45
C LYS A 46 -22.64 -37.84 18.66
N SER A 47 -23.36 -38.20 19.73
CA SER A 47 -23.32 -37.44 21.00
C SER A 47 -22.18 -37.84 21.92
N CYS A 48 -21.54 -38.99 21.67
CA CYS A 48 -20.37 -39.42 22.44
C CYS A 48 -19.10 -38.73 21.95
N ASP A 49 -18.33 -38.14 22.87
CA ASP A 49 -17.10 -37.42 22.54
C ASP A 49 -16.00 -38.33 21.96
N SER A 50 -15.90 -39.60 22.41
CA SER A 50 -14.90 -40.53 21.85
C SER A 50 -15.14 -40.76 20.35
N TYR A 51 -16.40 -41.00 19.97
CA TYR A 51 -16.77 -41.19 18.57
C TYR A 51 -16.55 -39.92 17.75
N ARG A 52 -16.91 -38.74 18.28
CA ARG A 52 -16.64 -37.46 17.60
C ARG A 52 -15.15 -37.24 17.37
N ASN A 53 -14.31 -37.60 18.34
CA ASN A 53 -12.87 -37.45 18.22
C ASN A 53 -12.28 -38.44 17.20
N GLU A 54 -12.71 -39.70 17.21
CA GLU A 54 -12.32 -40.69 16.20
C GLU A 54 -12.80 -40.30 14.78
N GLU A 55 -14.00 -39.74 14.66
CA GLU A 55 -14.53 -39.21 13.38
C GLU A 55 -13.69 -38.00 12.90
N ARG A 56 -13.31 -37.08 13.80
CA ARG A 56 -12.40 -35.96 13.47
C ARG A 56 -11.02 -36.45 13.03
N GLN A 57 -10.45 -37.44 13.71
CA GLN A 57 -9.14 -38.00 13.36
C GLN A 57 -9.17 -38.65 11.98
N ARG A 58 -10.14 -39.53 11.72
CA ARG A 58 -10.31 -40.15 10.38
C ARG A 58 -10.52 -39.11 9.30
N ASN A 59 -11.33 -38.08 9.55
CA ASN A 59 -11.52 -37.00 8.59
C ASN A 59 -10.22 -36.20 8.36
N ALA A 60 -9.42 -35.96 9.40
CA ALA A 60 -8.13 -35.29 9.27
C ALA A 60 -7.12 -36.12 8.46
N GLU A 61 -7.08 -37.44 8.67
CA GLU A 61 -6.26 -38.37 7.89
C GLU A 61 -6.66 -38.38 6.40
N VAL A 62 -7.95 -38.53 6.11
CA VAL A 62 -8.47 -38.47 4.72
C VAL A 62 -8.12 -37.12 4.06
N MET A 63 -8.26 -36.02 4.79
CA MET A 63 -7.90 -34.70 4.27
C MET A 63 -6.39 -34.53 4.07
N LYS A 64 -5.56 -35.14 4.91
CA LYS A 64 -4.10 -35.17 4.75
C LYS A 64 -3.72 -35.93 3.47
N ASP A 65 -4.34 -37.07 3.23
CA ASP A 65 -4.10 -37.86 2.02
C ASP A 65 -4.56 -37.12 0.76
N LEU A 66 -5.75 -36.50 0.78
CA LEU A 66 -6.23 -35.66 -0.31
C LEU A 66 -5.28 -34.50 -0.62
N ARG A 67 -4.82 -33.79 0.41
CA ARG A 67 -3.85 -32.69 0.29
C ARG A 67 -2.45 -33.14 -0.10
N SER A 68 -2.16 -34.44 -0.15
CA SER A 68 -0.90 -34.94 -0.70
C SER A 68 -0.89 -34.90 -2.23
N SER A 69 -2.07 -34.80 -2.88
CA SER A 69 -2.16 -34.61 -4.33
C SER A 69 -2.09 -33.13 -4.72
N ASP A 70 -1.27 -32.81 -5.74
CA ASP A 70 -1.14 -31.43 -6.21
C ASP A 70 -2.41 -30.89 -6.87
N SER A 71 -3.18 -31.77 -7.53
CA SER A 71 -4.50 -31.41 -8.10
C SER A 71 -5.44 -30.88 -7.02
N TYR A 72 -5.59 -31.60 -5.90
CA TYR A 72 -6.44 -31.17 -4.80
C TYR A 72 -5.93 -29.88 -4.15
N ARG A 73 -4.61 -29.76 -3.91
CA ARG A 73 -4.02 -28.53 -3.34
C ARG A 73 -4.27 -27.33 -4.23
N ASN A 74 -4.18 -27.49 -5.55
CA ASN A 74 -4.42 -26.39 -6.49
C ASN A 74 -5.90 -25.99 -6.51
N GLU A 75 -6.82 -26.96 -6.49
CA GLU A 75 -8.25 -26.68 -6.36
C GLU A 75 -8.61 -26.00 -5.03
N GLU A 76 -7.99 -26.44 -3.92
CA GLU A 76 -8.14 -25.82 -2.61
C GLU A 76 -7.67 -24.35 -2.63
N LYS A 77 -6.48 -24.08 -3.19
CA LYS A 77 -5.97 -22.71 -3.39
C LYS A 77 -6.93 -21.84 -4.21
N ILE A 78 -7.51 -22.39 -5.28
CA ILE A 78 -8.48 -21.66 -6.12
C ILE A 78 -9.75 -21.36 -5.33
N ARG A 79 -10.29 -22.35 -4.58
CA ARG A 79 -11.47 -22.15 -3.72
C ARG A 79 -11.22 -21.09 -2.65
N ASP A 80 -10.08 -21.16 -1.98
CA ASP A 80 -9.68 -20.19 -0.96
C ASP A 80 -9.51 -18.78 -1.54
N ALA A 81 -8.88 -18.66 -2.72
CA ALA A 81 -8.74 -17.39 -3.40
C ALA A 81 -10.11 -16.79 -3.80
N ARG A 82 -11.04 -17.62 -4.29
CA ARG A 82 -12.41 -17.19 -4.61
C ARG A 82 -13.17 -16.75 -3.34
N ALA A 83 -13.09 -17.52 -2.26
CA ALA A 83 -13.71 -17.17 -0.99
C ALA A 83 -13.15 -15.85 -0.43
N LYS A 84 -11.82 -15.66 -0.45
CA LYS A 84 -11.20 -14.38 -0.06
C LYS A 84 -11.61 -13.23 -0.96
N LYS A 85 -11.77 -13.45 -2.27
CA LYS A 85 -12.26 -12.42 -3.20
C LYS A 85 -13.67 -11.98 -2.85
N ILE A 86 -14.55 -12.92 -2.49
CA ILE A 86 -15.92 -12.62 -2.02
C ILE A 86 -15.87 -11.86 -0.69
N LEU A 87 -15.05 -12.29 0.28
CA LEU A 87 -14.92 -11.55 1.54
C LEU A 87 -14.44 -10.10 1.30
N ARG A 88 -13.45 -9.91 0.41
CA ARG A 88 -12.92 -8.59 0.05
C ARG A 88 -13.87 -7.74 -0.79
N SER A 89 -15.02 -8.23 -1.25
CA SER A 89 -16.03 -7.35 -1.85
C SER A 89 -16.82 -6.56 -0.81
N CYS A 90 -16.73 -6.95 0.47
CA CYS A 90 -17.38 -6.25 1.57
C CYS A 90 -16.39 -5.26 2.24
N ASP A 91 -16.79 -4.00 2.39
CA ASP A 91 -15.91 -2.97 2.95
C ASP A 91 -15.60 -3.19 4.44
N SER A 92 -16.52 -3.77 5.22
CA SER A 92 -16.28 -4.15 6.62
C SER A 92 -15.08 -5.09 6.73
N TYR A 93 -15.09 -6.17 5.96
CA TYR A 93 -13.98 -7.13 5.91
C TYR A 93 -12.68 -6.48 5.42
N ARG A 94 -12.72 -5.61 4.41
CA ARG A 94 -11.53 -4.88 3.93
C ARG A 94 -10.95 -3.95 4.99
N ASN A 95 -11.80 -3.33 5.81
CA ASN A 95 -11.37 -2.45 6.90
C ASN A 95 -10.74 -3.25 8.03
N GLU A 96 -11.37 -4.36 8.44
CA GLU A 96 -10.81 -5.28 9.44
C GLU A 96 -9.50 -5.92 8.97
N GLU A 97 -9.39 -6.30 7.69
CA GLU A 97 -8.14 -6.80 7.11
C GLU A 97 -7.04 -5.73 7.13
N ARG A 98 -7.37 -4.47 6.79
CA ARG A 98 -6.43 -3.34 6.89
C ARG A 98 -5.98 -3.09 8.33
N GLN A 99 -6.90 -3.16 9.28
CA GLN A 99 -6.59 -2.96 10.70
C GLN A 99 -5.67 -4.06 11.23
N ARG A 100 -6.01 -5.34 11.01
CA ARG A 100 -5.16 -6.47 11.41
C ARG A 100 -3.76 -6.39 10.80
N ASN A 101 -3.65 -6.02 9.52
CA ASN A 101 -2.36 -5.83 8.88
C ASN A 101 -1.58 -4.66 9.50
N ALA A 102 -2.24 -3.55 9.84
CA ALA A 102 -1.60 -2.42 10.50
C ALA A 102 -1.12 -2.75 11.91
N GLU A 103 -1.90 -3.52 12.67
CA GLU A 103 -1.53 -4.03 14.01
C GLU A 103 -0.34 -4.98 13.91
N ALA A 104 -0.38 -5.98 13.02
CA ALA A 104 0.75 -6.88 12.81
C ALA A 104 2.04 -6.13 12.41
N MET A 105 1.93 -5.08 11.59
CA MET A 105 3.07 -4.23 11.23
C MET A 105 3.59 -3.39 12.41
N LYS A 106 2.70 -2.93 13.30
CA LYS A 106 3.11 -2.26 14.55
C LYS A 106 3.92 -3.22 15.41
N ASP A 107 3.45 -4.45 15.56
CA ASP A 107 4.12 -5.48 16.36
C ASP A 107 5.50 -5.82 15.81
N LEU A 108 5.62 -5.99 14.48
CA LEU A 108 6.92 -6.20 13.84
C LEU A 108 7.90 -5.04 14.08
N ARG A 109 7.42 -3.80 14.02
CA ARG A 109 8.22 -2.58 14.25
C ARG A 109 8.65 -2.35 15.70
N ILE A 110 8.16 -3.16 16.66
CA ILE A 110 8.70 -3.16 18.03
C ILE A 110 10.15 -3.67 18.02
N SER A 111 10.47 -4.61 17.13
CA SER A 111 11.82 -5.16 17.03
C SER A 111 12.78 -4.20 16.31
N ASP A 112 13.93 -3.93 16.92
CA ASP A 112 14.97 -3.08 16.34
C ASP A 112 15.57 -3.67 15.05
N SER A 113 15.67 -5.00 14.97
CA SER A 113 16.13 -5.70 13.76
C SER A 113 15.23 -5.39 12.56
N TYR A 114 13.91 -5.55 12.71
CA TYR A 114 12.95 -5.24 11.65
C TYR A 114 12.98 -3.78 11.25
N ARG A 115 13.06 -2.86 12.22
CA ARG A 115 13.14 -1.41 11.97
C ARG A 115 14.39 -1.03 11.18
N ASN A 116 15.52 -1.65 11.49
CA ASN A 116 16.78 -1.41 10.77
C ASN A 116 16.72 -1.96 9.34
N GLU A 117 16.16 -3.16 9.14
CA GLU A 117 15.92 -3.69 7.80
C GLU A 117 14.95 -2.84 6.98
N GLU A 118 13.87 -2.33 7.61
CA GLU A 118 12.91 -1.44 6.96
C GLU A 118 13.62 -0.15 6.47
N LYS A 119 14.47 0.46 7.31
CA LYS A 119 15.29 1.61 6.92
C LYS A 119 16.23 1.31 5.76
N LEU A 120 16.86 0.12 5.74
CA LEU A 120 17.74 -0.30 4.66
C LEU A 120 16.97 -0.48 3.34
N ARG A 121 15.83 -1.17 3.38
CA ARG A 121 14.94 -1.36 2.22
C ARG A 121 14.44 -0.01 1.68
N ASP A 122 14.05 0.90 2.55
CA ASP A 122 13.63 2.25 2.16
C ASP A 122 14.76 3.06 1.51
N ALA A 123 15.98 2.97 2.06
CA ALA A 123 17.16 3.63 1.50
C ALA A 123 17.52 3.05 0.13
N GLU A 124 17.46 1.73 -0.04
CA GLU A 124 17.69 1.04 -1.29
C GLU A 124 16.63 1.39 -2.35
N ALA A 125 15.34 1.37 -1.98
CA ALA A 125 14.25 1.78 -2.87
C ALA A 125 14.43 3.23 -3.33
N LYS A 126 14.82 4.14 -2.43
CA LYS A 126 15.15 5.53 -2.80
C LYS A 126 16.37 5.62 -3.72
N LYS A 127 17.39 4.79 -3.51
CA LYS A 127 18.57 4.73 -4.39
C LYS A 127 18.18 4.27 -5.80
N ILE A 128 17.32 3.26 -5.90
CA ILE A 128 16.76 2.76 -7.17
C ILE A 128 15.96 3.87 -7.85
N LEU A 129 15.04 4.54 -7.14
CA LEU A 129 14.28 5.66 -7.71
C LEU A 129 15.20 6.78 -8.24
N ARG A 130 16.23 7.17 -7.46
CA ARG A 130 17.21 8.20 -7.85
C ARG A 130 18.20 7.78 -8.95
N SER A 131 18.19 6.52 -9.37
CA SER A 131 18.94 6.09 -10.55
C SER A 131 18.30 6.61 -11.84
N SER A 132 16.98 6.88 -11.83
CA SER A 132 16.25 7.47 -12.95
C SER A 132 16.43 8.99 -13.01
N ASP A 133 16.76 9.51 -14.20
CA ASP A 133 16.87 10.95 -14.44
C ASP A 133 15.54 11.69 -14.28
N SER A 134 14.42 11.09 -14.69
CA SER A 134 13.09 11.67 -14.53
C SER A 134 12.79 11.89 -13.04
N TYR A 135 13.02 10.88 -12.21
CA TYR A 135 12.79 11.00 -10.76
C TYR A 135 13.72 12.04 -10.11
N ARG A 136 15.00 12.08 -10.51
CA ARG A 136 15.95 13.10 -10.02
C ARG A 136 15.49 14.52 -10.34
N ASN A 137 14.99 14.75 -11.56
CA ASN A 137 14.51 16.07 -11.98
C ASN A 137 13.23 16.46 -11.24
N GLU A 138 12.28 15.53 -11.07
CA GLU A 138 11.07 15.76 -10.27
C GLU A 138 11.39 16.01 -8.79
N GLU A 139 12.36 15.31 -8.22
CA GLU A 139 12.84 15.56 -6.86
C GLU A 139 13.47 16.95 -6.73
N ARG A 140 14.31 17.37 -7.69
CA ARG A 140 14.87 18.74 -7.74
C ARG A 140 13.78 19.80 -7.83
N GLN A 141 12.79 19.60 -8.70
CA GLN A 141 11.68 20.54 -8.88
C GLN A 141 10.85 20.67 -7.60
N ARG A 142 10.46 19.55 -6.99
CA ARG A 142 9.74 19.54 -5.70
C ARG A 142 10.53 20.24 -4.60
N ASN A 143 11.85 20.04 -4.54
CA ASN A 143 12.71 20.72 -3.58
C ASN A 143 12.78 22.23 -3.85
N ALA A 144 12.89 22.65 -5.11
CA ALA A 144 12.88 24.06 -5.50
C ALA A 144 11.55 24.74 -5.14
N ASP A 145 10.42 24.07 -5.42
CA ASP A 145 9.09 24.56 -5.08
C ASP A 145 8.88 24.62 -3.57
N ALA A 146 9.34 23.62 -2.82
CA ALA A 146 9.31 23.63 -1.36
C ALA A 146 10.14 24.80 -0.79
N MET A 147 11.33 25.05 -1.31
CA MET A 147 12.17 26.18 -0.91
C MET A 147 11.55 27.53 -1.27
N LYS A 148 10.93 27.63 -2.45
CA LYS A 148 10.17 28.83 -2.86
C LYS A 148 9.00 29.08 -1.92
N ASN A 149 8.23 28.05 -1.58
CA ASN A 149 7.11 28.13 -0.65
C ASN A 149 7.56 28.50 0.77
N LEU A 150 8.68 27.94 1.24
CA LEU A 150 9.29 28.34 2.50
C LEU A 150 9.75 29.80 2.47
N GLY A 151 10.40 30.25 1.40
CA GLY A 151 10.81 31.66 1.25
C GLY A 151 9.65 32.65 1.14
N ILE A 152 8.49 32.21 0.65
CA ILE A 152 7.25 32.99 0.64
C ILE A 152 6.62 33.05 2.04
N SER A 153 6.85 32.05 2.89
CA SER A 153 6.31 32.04 4.26
C SER A 153 6.82 33.21 5.09
N TYR A 154 5.88 33.99 5.62
CA TYR A 154 6.18 35.19 6.42
C TYR A 154 7.03 34.88 7.66
N SER A 155 6.77 33.75 8.33
CA SER A 155 7.54 33.32 9.50
C SER A 155 8.99 33.00 9.15
N TYR A 156 9.20 32.22 8.07
CA TYR A 156 10.53 31.84 7.62
C TYR A 156 11.37 33.04 7.18
N ARG A 157 10.77 33.99 6.46
CA ARG A 157 11.44 35.22 6.00
C ARG A 157 11.87 36.11 7.17
N ASN A 158 11.09 36.15 8.24
CA ASN A 158 11.45 36.89 9.45
C ASN A 158 12.57 36.19 10.23
N ASP A 159 12.49 34.87 10.38
CA ASP A 159 13.54 34.07 11.03
C ASP A 159 14.87 34.18 10.27
N GLU A 160 14.85 34.19 8.94
CA GLU A 160 16.02 34.39 8.11
C GLU A 160 16.63 35.78 8.30
N LYS A 161 15.82 36.85 8.31
CA LYS A 161 16.30 38.21 8.64
C LYS A 161 16.92 38.29 10.03
N LEU A 162 16.32 37.64 11.03
CA LEU A 162 16.86 37.59 12.39
C LEU A 162 18.19 36.84 12.45
N ARG A 163 18.30 35.71 11.73
CA ARG A 163 19.57 34.98 11.56
C ARG A 163 20.64 35.85 10.90
N ASP A 164 20.31 36.55 9.81
CA ASP A 164 21.23 37.45 9.12
C ASP A 164 21.74 38.57 10.02
N VAL A 165 20.84 39.20 10.79
CA VAL A 165 21.21 40.23 11.76
C VAL A 165 22.13 39.66 12.84
N ALA A 166 21.83 38.47 13.36
CA ALA A 166 22.67 37.81 14.36
C ALA A 166 24.06 37.47 13.82
N VAL A 167 24.14 36.93 12.59
CA VAL A 167 25.40 36.63 11.90
C VAL A 167 26.20 37.91 11.67
N LYS A 168 25.58 38.98 11.17
CA LYS A 168 26.24 40.29 11.02
C LYS A 168 26.74 40.84 12.36
N LYS A 169 25.97 40.69 13.44
CA LYS A 169 26.39 41.11 14.78
C LYS A 169 27.62 40.35 15.27
N ILE A 170 27.75 39.07 14.94
CA ILE A 170 28.92 38.25 15.25
C ILE A 170 30.11 38.66 14.37
N LEU A 171 29.91 38.79 13.05
CA LEU A 171 30.97 39.17 12.11
C LEU A 171 31.51 40.57 12.39
N ARG A 172 30.67 41.52 12.78
CA ARG A 172 31.08 42.87 13.24
C ARG A 172 31.95 42.87 14.49
N LYS A 173 32.11 41.75 15.19
CA LYS A 173 33.11 41.61 16.27
C LYS A 173 34.51 41.31 15.74
N GLN A 174 34.65 40.84 14.51
CA GLN A 174 35.93 40.58 13.86
C GLN A 174 36.44 41.84 13.13
N ASP A 175 37.68 42.24 13.41
CA ASP A 175 38.30 43.45 12.82
C ASP A 175 38.39 43.38 11.29
N SER A 176 38.73 42.21 10.75
CA SER A 176 38.82 41.99 9.31
C SER A 176 37.49 42.19 8.57
N TYR A 177 36.37 41.91 9.21
CA TYR A 177 35.04 42.13 8.65
C TYR A 177 34.62 43.61 8.82
N ARG A 178 34.89 44.21 9.98
CA ARG A 178 34.63 45.63 10.24
C ARG A 178 35.32 46.53 9.21
N GLU A 179 36.59 46.27 8.92
CA GLU A 179 37.33 47.07 7.93
C GLU A 179 36.79 46.92 6.51
N LYS A 180 36.36 45.71 6.12
CA LYS A 180 35.74 45.47 4.82
C LYS A 180 34.40 46.19 4.70
N GLU A 181 33.58 46.13 5.75
CA GLU A 181 32.28 46.81 5.84
C GLU A 181 32.46 48.33 5.76
N ILE A 182 33.42 48.92 6.49
CA ILE A 182 33.75 50.35 6.41
C ILE A 182 34.20 50.75 5.00
N ARG A 183 35.12 49.99 4.38
CA ARG A 183 35.57 50.26 3.00
C ARG A 183 34.41 50.24 1.99
N GLU A 184 33.47 49.33 2.18
CA GLU A 184 32.29 49.22 1.32
C GLU A 184 31.31 50.38 1.51
N ILE A 185 31.06 50.78 2.77
CA ILE A 185 30.28 51.98 3.09
C ILE A 185 30.91 53.22 2.46
N THR A 186 32.21 53.44 2.65
CA THR A 186 32.92 54.60 2.09
C THR A 186 32.87 54.62 0.56
N ARG A 187 33.00 53.46 -0.09
CA ARG A 187 32.86 53.33 -1.55
C ARG A 187 31.45 53.70 -2.02
N ASN A 188 30.42 53.26 -1.30
CA ASN A 188 29.03 53.53 -1.65
C ASN A 188 28.64 55.00 -1.40
N VAL A 189 29.12 55.60 -0.31
CA VAL A 189 28.98 57.04 -0.04
C VAL A 189 29.68 57.86 -1.12
N GLY A 190 30.91 57.50 -1.51
CA GLY A 190 31.62 58.17 -2.60
C GLY A 190 30.91 58.09 -3.95
N LYS A 191 30.25 56.95 -4.26
CA LYS A 191 29.39 56.81 -5.45
C LYS A 191 28.14 57.70 -5.36
N LEU A 192 27.52 57.79 -4.19
CA LEU A 192 26.36 58.66 -3.97
C LEU A 192 26.71 60.15 -4.11
N CYS A 193 27.89 60.56 -3.64
CA CYS A 193 28.38 61.92 -3.81
C CYS A 193 28.65 62.26 -5.28
N ARG A 194 29.27 61.36 -6.06
CA ARG A 194 29.48 61.57 -7.50
C ARG A 194 28.18 61.70 -8.30
N LEU A 195 27.16 60.89 -7.97
CA LEU A 195 25.85 61.01 -8.60
C LEU A 195 25.13 62.32 -8.27
N LYS A 196 25.35 62.88 -7.08
CA LYS A 196 24.82 64.20 -6.70
C LYS A 196 25.56 65.34 -7.41
N ASP A 197 26.87 65.24 -7.59
CA ASP A 197 27.67 66.26 -8.29
C ASP A 197 27.41 66.27 -9.81
N GLU A 198 27.08 65.12 -10.41
CA GLU A 198 26.66 65.03 -11.82
C GLU A 198 25.24 65.56 -12.06
N SER A 199 24.34 65.44 -11.08
CA SER A 199 22.98 66.01 -11.15
C SER A 199 22.92 67.54 -10.96
N ILE A 200 23.98 68.17 -10.46
CA ILE A 200 24.05 69.63 -10.22
C ILE A 200 24.74 70.36 -11.39
N ARG A 201 25.29 69.65 -12.39
CA ARG A 201 25.68 70.26 -13.67
C ARG A 201 24.44 70.50 -14.55
N CYS A 202 23.62 71.46 -14.16
CA CYS A 202 22.80 72.19 -15.12
C CYS A 202 23.73 72.81 -16.16
N PRO A 203 23.60 72.50 -17.47
CA PRO A 203 24.29 73.30 -18.47
C PRO A 203 23.53 74.63 -18.57
N LEU A 204 24.03 75.65 -17.88
CA LEU A 204 23.79 77.05 -18.23
C LEU A 204 24.35 77.28 -19.64
N LYS A 205 23.55 77.00 -20.67
CA LYS A 205 23.75 77.55 -22.01
C LYS A 205 22.93 78.81 -22.12
N GLY A 206 23.63 79.92 -22.34
CA GLY A 206 23.08 81.24 -22.62
C GLY A 206 22.29 81.31 -23.94
N PRO A 207 21.76 82.49 -24.25
CA PRO A 207 20.62 82.68 -25.14
C PRO A 207 20.98 82.53 -26.61
N ASP A 208 19.94 82.39 -27.42
CA ASP A 208 19.91 82.38 -28.89
C ASP A 208 20.21 81.04 -29.57
N PHE A 209 19.19 80.19 -29.62
CA PHE A 209 18.83 79.47 -30.85
C PHE A 209 17.38 78.99 -30.76
N PHE A 210 16.45 79.78 -31.31
CA PHE A 210 15.12 79.31 -31.69
C PHE A 210 15.24 78.47 -32.97
N PRO A 211 14.62 77.29 -33.02
CA PRO A 211 13.90 76.88 -34.22
C PRO A 211 12.44 76.52 -33.90
N PRO A 212 11.58 76.48 -34.92
CA PRO A 212 10.19 76.89 -34.82
C PRO A 212 9.27 75.76 -34.34
N TYR A 213 8.13 76.20 -33.80
CA TYR A 213 6.97 75.39 -33.48
C TYR A 213 6.60 74.44 -34.63
N ASP A 214 6.50 73.15 -34.32
CA ASP A 214 5.74 72.21 -35.12
C ASP A 214 4.55 71.70 -34.31
N ASN A 215 3.38 72.24 -34.65
CA ASN A 215 2.08 71.92 -34.08
C ASN A 215 1.59 70.59 -34.68
N GLY A 216 2.08 69.48 -34.16
CA GLY A 216 1.64 68.13 -34.55
C GLY A 216 0.65 67.53 -33.54
N LYS A 217 -0.64 67.84 -33.71
CA LYS A 217 -1.78 67.11 -33.11
C LYS A 217 -1.59 65.60 -33.28
N TYR A 218 -1.70 64.80 -32.21
CA TYR A 218 -2.47 63.55 -32.25
C TYR A 218 -3.02 63.19 -30.86
N SER A 219 -4.31 62.97 -30.88
CA SER A 219 -5.25 62.75 -29.80
C SER A 219 -5.47 61.27 -29.50
N GLY A 220 -5.31 60.89 -28.23
CA GLY A 220 -6.10 59.89 -27.48
C GLY A 220 -5.90 58.38 -27.76
N PRO A 221 -6.57 57.49 -26.99
CA PRO A 221 -7.39 57.73 -25.80
C PRO A 221 -6.95 56.96 -24.53
N ALA A 222 -7.33 57.54 -23.40
CA ALA A 222 -7.36 56.89 -22.09
C ALA A 222 -8.48 55.84 -22.02
N ALA A 223 -8.18 54.68 -21.44
CA ALA A 223 -9.18 53.71 -20.99
C ALA A 223 -9.17 53.67 -19.45
N PRO A 224 -10.35 53.59 -18.79
CA PRO A 224 -10.45 53.56 -17.34
C PRO A 224 -10.21 52.15 -16.78
N PRO A 225 -9.68 52.00 -15.55
CA PRO A 225 -9.69 50.71 -14.87
C PRO A 225 -11.08 50.46 -14.25
N THR A 226 -11.81 49.50 -14.79
CA THR A 226 -12.98 48.91 -14.12
C THR A 226 -12.51 48.08 -12.92
N MET A 227 -12.87 48.54 -11.73
CA MET A 227 -12.84 47.74 -10.51
C MET A 227 -13.95 46.68 -10.59
N GLU A 228 -13.60 45.40 -10.45
CA GLU A 228 -14.55 44.34 -10.12
C GLU A 228 -14.15 43.71 -8.76
N PRO A 229 -15.09 43.49 -7.83
CA PRO A 229 -14.76 43.01 -6.50
C PRO A 229 -14.69 41.47 -6.43
N ASN A 230 -13.67 41.01 -5.71
CA ASN A 230 -13.45 39.66 -5.19
C ASN A 230 -14.70 38.76 -5.10
N LYS A 231 -14.74 37.71 -5.92
CA LYS A 231 -15.46 36.48 -5.61
C LYS A 231 -14.44 35.36 -5.39
N GLY A 232 -14.60 34.70 -4.25
CA GLY A 232 -13.67 33.72 -3.68
C GLY A 232 -13.26 32.65 -4.67
N TRP A 233 -11.94 32.50 -4.82
CA TRP A 233 -11.33 31.35 -5.45
C TRP A 233 -11.41 30.17 -4.48
N GLN A 234 -12.42 29.33 -4.66
CA GLN A 234 -12.35 27.93 -4.24
C GLN A 234 -11.48 27.18 -5.27
N PRO A 235 -10.42 26.47 -4.86
CA PRO A 235 -9.72 25.60 -5.79
C PRO A 235 -10.64 24.40 -6.15
N PRO A 236 -10.64 23.94 -7.41
CA PRO A 236 -11.40 22.76 -7.81
C PRO A 236 -10.88 21.53 -7.09
N ALA A 237 -11.80 20.72 -6.55
CA ALA A 237 -11.51 19.42 -5.97
C ALA A 237 -10.84 18.53 -7.04
N LEU A 238 -9.58 18.18 -6.81
CA LEU A 238 -8.89 17.14 -7.57
C LEU A 238 -9.49 15.78 -7.15
N GLU A 239 -10.47 15.31 -7.90
CA GLU A 239 -10.85 13.90 -7.93
C GLU A 239 -9.70 13.09 -8.53
N ILE A 240 -8.83 12.55 -7.66
CA ILE A 240 -7.80 11.59 -8.07
C ILE A 240 -8.44 10.20 -8.09
N SER A 241 -9.32 9.97 -9.06
CA SER A 241 -9.79 8.64 -9.43
C SER A 241 -8.82 8.01 -10.45
N SER A 242 -7.62 7.59 -10.03
CA SER A 242 -6.78 6.63 -10.81
C SER A 242 -5.44 6.28 -10.13
N LEU A 243 -5.48 5.65 -8.95
CA LEU A 243 -4.26 5.04 -8.36
C LEU A 243 -4.41 3.55 -8.04
N GLY A 244 -5.27 2.85 -8.80
CA GLY A 244 -5.55 1.42 -8.63
C GLY A 244 -4.84 0.47 -9.60
N ALA A 245 -4.13 0.98 -10.62
CA ALA A 245 -3.72 0.14 -11.77
C ALA A 245 -2.22 -0.22 -11.85
N TYR A 246 -1.33 0.34 -11.02
CA TYR A 246 0.12 0.24 -11.27
C TYR A 246 0.91 -0.81 -10.46
N HIS A 247 0.24 -1.71 -9.72
CA HIS A 247 0.93 -2.77 -8.95
C HIS A 247 0.66 -4.21 -9.43
N GLY A 248 0.11 -4.39 -10.64
CA GLY A 248 -0.24 -5.72 -11.17
C GLY A 248 0.87 -6.51 -11.88
N ALA A 249 2.02 -5.92 -12.20
CA ALA A 249 2.89 -6.46 -13.26
C ALA A 249 4.26 -7.04 -12.82
N ASN A 250 4.55 -7.23 -11.52
CA ASN A 250 5.86 -7.75 -11.08
C ASN A 250 5.76 -8.94 -10.10
N ARG A 251 5.11 -10.03 -10.52
CA ARG A 251 5.08 -11.30 -9.75
C ARG A 251 5.38 -12.56 -10.57
N SER A 252 6.27 -12.51 -11.58
CA SER A 252 6.60 -13.71 -12.36
C SER A 252 8.08 -13.95 -12.68
N LEU A 253 9.03 -13.54 -11.82
CA LEU A 253 10.46 -13.79 -12.09
C LEU A 253 11.24 -14.61 -11.05
N TYR A 254 10.57 -15.19 -10.04
CA TYR A 254 11.20 -16.17 -9.15
C TYR A 254 10.24 -17.30 -8.81
N ALA A 255 9.98 -18.16 -9.81
CA ALA A 255 9.57 -19.53 -9.57
C ALA A 255 10.84 -20.40 -9.69
N GLU A 256 11.62 -20.42 -8.62
CA GLU A 256 12.80 -21.27 -8.50
C GLU A 256 12.35 -22.70 -8.16
N SER A 257 12.60 -23.63 -9.07
CA SER A 257 12.36 -25.06 -8.91
C SER A 257 13.27 -25.67 -7.84
N PRO A 258 12.82 -26.66 -7.06
CA PRO A 258 13.68 -27.35 -6.10
C PRO A 258 14.68 -28.29 -6.81
N PRO A 259 15.87 -28.54 -6.23
CA PRO A 259 16.93 -29.32 -6.86
C PRO A 259 16.55 -30.80 -6.99
N GLY A 260 16.70 -31.30 -8.22
CA GLY A 260 16.43 -32.68 -8.59
C GLY A 260 17.41 -33.68 -7.96
N THR A 261 16.83 -34.72 -7.38
CA THR A 261 17.46 -35.97 -6.98
C THR A 261 18.15 -36.64 -8.18
N VAL A 262 19.43 -36.99 -8.02
CA VAL A 262 20.20 -37.77 -8.99
C VAL A 262 19.72 -39.22 -8.94
N THR A 263 18.96 -39.66 -9.94
CA THR A 263 18.59 -41.07 -10.12
C THR A 263 19.60 -41.75 -11.03
N THR A 264 20.25 -42.79 -10.50
CA THR A 264 21.13 -43.73 -11.19
C THR A 264 20.41 -44.45 -12.32
N LEU A 265 20.94 -44.30 -13.55
CA LEU A 265 20.52 -45.06 -14.72
C LEU A 265 21.07 -46.50 -14.64
N ASN A 266 20.17 -47.47 -14.49
CA ASN A 266 20.47 -48.88 -14.67
C ASN A 266 20.64 -49.20 -16.16
N ALA A 267 21.78 -49.82 -16.49
CA ALA A 267 22.08 -50.38 -17.80
C ALA A 267 21.23 -51.61 -18.09
N LYS A 268 20.75 -51.73 -19.34
CA LYS A 268 20.23 -52.98 -19.91
C LYS A 268 21.39 -53.94 -20.21
N PRO A 269 21.21 -55.26 -20.04
CA PRO A 269 22.15 -56.23 -20.57
C PRO A 269 21.97 -56.36 -22.08
N LYS A 270 23.09 -56.51 -22.80
CA LYS A 270 23.13 -57.02 -24.17
C LYS A 270 23.02 -58.55 -24.14
N GLU A 271 22.48 -59.06 -25.25
CA GLU A 271 22.25 -60.45 -25.66
C GLU A 271 23.22 -61.51 -25.13
#